data_AF-A0A9X0REW1-F1
#
_entry.id   AF-A0A9X0REW1-F1
#
_cell.length_a   1.000
_cell.length_b   1.000
_cell.length_c   1.000
_cell.angle_alpha   90.00
_cell.angle_beta   90.00
_cell.angle_gamma   90.00
#
_symmetry.space_group_name_H-M   'P 1'
#
loop_
_entity.id
_entity.type
_entity.pdbx_description
1 polymer ?
#
loop_
_entity_poly.entity_id
_entity_poly.type
_entity_poly.pdbx_seq_one_letter_code
_entity_poly.pdbx_strand_id
1 'polypeptide(L)'
;MDKIIKLSSLLNTENFIRVANVISVASFLAYVFGMFIFPIWKSTGDWKYIHDVWYSWQGLNVGMLAFASSLIAFNISRYNANKQTEREFIASKAFLPQALSLLCNYLEISSKVVIEAADRSRDRKKRAKPFTSAVPNLPSYHAEVFKDCIKHAPPEVGKYLAKILRLLQIHHSRMEEMPAESGGNYAYYKSCLYSLAELQFLVDGLFDFARDESDFEGVVYNWPQFAAIYRRYSMDLDNYPKLEEFTKSLIDKS
;
A
#
# COMPACT_ATOMS: atom_id res chain seq x y z
N MET A 1 -25.40 -11.84 1.30
CA MET A 1 -24.50 -10.73 1.71
C MET A 1 -23.49 -10.41 0.61
N ASP A 2 -22.87 -11.42 -0.03
CA ASP A 2 -21.91 -11.23 -1.15
C ASP A 2 -22.44 -10.55 -2.42
N LYS A 3 -23.72 -10.70 -2.76
CA LYS A 3 -24.32 -10.00 -3.92
C LYS A 3 -24.50 -8.49 -3.69
N ILE A 4 -24.68 -8.06 -2.44
CA ILE A 4 -24.83 -6.64 -2.08
C ILE A 4 -23.46 -5.95 -2.05
N ILE A 5 -22.43 -6.66 -1.59
CA ILE A 5 -21.04 -6.20 -1.63
C ILE A 5 -20.50 -6.12 -3.08
N LYS A 6 -20.95 -7.03 -3.97
CA LYS A 6 -20.64 -6.93 -5.42
C LYS A 6 -21.30 -5.72 -6.09
N LEU A 7 -22.54 -5.38 -5.70
CA LEU A 7 -23.25 -4.21 -6.25
C LEU A 7 -22.65 -2.89 -5.76
N SER A 8 -22.17 -2.82 -4.52
CA SER A 8 -21.44 -1.65 -4.01
C SER A 8 -20.05 -1.51 -4.64
N SER A 9 -19.39 -2.62 -5.01
CA SER A 9 -18.13 -2.58 -5.78
C SER A 9 -18.30 -2.23 -7.27
N LEU A 10 -19.51 -2.42 -7.82
CA LEU A 10 -19.85 -2.01 -9.19
C LEU A 10 -20.06 -0.49 -9.31
N LEU A 11 -20.31 0.20 -8.19
CA LEU A 11 -20.17 1.66 -8.07
C LEU A 11 -18.72 2.03 -7.73
N ASN A 12 -17.77 1.46 -8.47
CA ASN A 12 -16.41 1.97 -8.45
C ASN A 12 -16.50 3.41 -8.98
N THR A 13 -16.24 4.41 -8.12
CA THR A 13 -16.48 5.83 -8.42
C THR A 13 -15.84 6.23 -9.75
N GLU A 14 -14.72 5.60 -10.10
CA GLU A 14 -14.04 5.77 -11.38
C GLU A 14 -14.85 5.29 -12.59
N ASN A 15 -15.52 4.14 -12.48
CA ASN A 15 -16.38 3.60 -13.54
C ASN A 15 -17.62 4.47 -13.72
N PHE A 16 -18.21 4.95 -12.62
CA PHE A 16 -19.33 5.89 -12.69
C PHE A 16 -18.93 7.19 -13.40
N ILE A 17 -17.79 7.78 -13.04
CA ILE A 17 -17.28 8.99 -13.70
C ILE A 17 -16.98 8.73 -15.18
N ARG A 18 -16.40 7.57 -15.52
CA ARG A 18 -16.13 7.20 -16.92
C ARG A 18 -17.42 7.11 -17.73
N VAL A 19 -18.43 6.44 -17.19
CA VAL A 19 -19.76 6.33 -17.83
C VAL A 19 -20.41 7.70 -17.96
N ALA A 20 -20.35 8.54 -16.93
CA ALA A 20 -20.88 9.90 -16.96
C ALA A 20 -20.20 10.75 -18.04
N ASN A 21 -18.87 10.67 -18.16
CA ASN A 21 -18.12 11.36 -19.22
C ASN A 21 -18.51 10.85 -20.62
N VAL A 22 -18.67 9.53 -20.81
CA VAL A 22 -19.11 8.95 -22.10
C VAL A 22 -20.52 9.42 -22.47
N ILE A 23 -21.47 9.36 -21.53
CA ILE A 23 -22.84 9.85 -21.73
C ILE A 23 -22.81 11.34 -22.08
N SER A 24 -22.01 12.13 -21.36
CA SER A 24 -21.88 13.57 -21.61
C SER A 24 -21.37 13.88 -23.02
N VAL A 25 -20.35 13.15 -23.48
CA VAL A 25 -19.84 13.28 -24.86
C VAL A 25 -20.91 12.88 -25.87
N ALA A 26 -21.64 11.79 -25.64
CA ALA A 26 -22.74 11.37 -26.51
C ALA A 26 -23.87 12.42 -26.57
N SER A 27 -24.25 13.00 -25.44
CA SER A 27 -25.23 14.09 -25.37
C SER A 27 -24.74 15.34 -26.11
N PHE A 28 -23.46 15.68 -26.00
CA PHE A 28 -22.87 16.79 -26.74
C PHE A 28 -22.89 16.53 -28.25
N LEU A 29 -22.56 15.32 -28.70
CA LEU A 29 -22.64 14.93 -30.11
C LEU A 29 -24.08 14.97 -30.65
N ALA A 30 -25.04 14.46 -29.87
CA ALA A 30 -26.46 14.53 -30.22
C ALA A 30 -26.95 15.98 -30.33
N TYR A 31 -26.49 16.85 -29.42
CA TYR A 31 -26.76 18.29 -29.48
C TYR A 31 -26.18 18.94 -30.73
N VAL A 32 -24.90 18.68 -31.07
CA VAL A 32 -24.27 19.21 -32.28
C VAL A 32 -25.02 18.73 -33.53
N PHE A 33 -25.41 17.46 -33.57
CA PHE A 33 -26.23 16.92 -34.65
C PHE A 33 -27.58 17.64 -34.76
N GLY A 34 -28.30 17.79 -33.65
CA GLY A 34 -29.61 18.44 -33.62
C GLY A 34 -29.56 19.93 -33.94
N MET A 35 -28.48 20.63 -33.59
CA MET A 35 -28.34 22.06 -33.79
C MET A 35 -27.84 22.44 -35.18
N PHE A 36 -26.92 21.66 -35.75
CA PHE A 36 -26.26 22.01 -37.01
C PHE A 36 -26.65 21.10 -38.17
N ILE A 37 -26.70 19.78 -37.96
CA ILE A 37 -26.86 18.82 -39.06
C ILE A 37 -28.33 18.64 -39.43
N PHE A 38 -29.19 18.41 -38.44
CA PHE A 38 -30.60 18.15 -38.65
C PHE A 38 -31.38 19.32 -39.29
N PRO A 39 -31.21 20.58 -38.86
CA PRO A 39 -31.96 21.70 -39.43
C PRO A 39 -31.57 21.99 -40.87
N ILE A 40 -30.28 21.87 -41.21
CA ILE A 40 -29.77 22.04 -42.58
C ILE A 40 -30.34 20.95 -43.50
N TRP A 41 -30.32 19.70 -43.05
CA TRP A 41 -30.83 18.57 -43.84
C TRP A 41 -32.35 18.66 -44.05
N LYS A 42 -33.12 18.96 -43.00
CA LYS A 42 -34.60 19.00 -43.06
C LYS A 42 -35.14 20.19 -43.85
N SER A 43 -34.47 21.33 -43.79
CA SER A 43 -34.92 22.56 -44.46
C SER A 43 -34.40 22.72 -45.88
N THR A 44 -33.56 21.81 -46.38
CA THR A 44 -32.85 21.96 -47.67
C THR A 44 -32.08 23.28 -47.76
N GLY A 45 -31.67 23.85 -46.61
CA GLY A 45 -30.95 25.12 -46.53
C GLY A 45 -31.81 26.38 -46.38
N ASP A 46 -33.11 26.29 -46.06
CA ASP A 46 -33.90 27.49 -45.72
C ASP A 46 -33.37 28.17 -44.44
N TRP A 47 -32.76 29.33 -44.64
CA TRP A 47 -32.15 30.13 -43.59
C TRP A 47 -33.13 30.54 -42.50
N LYS A 48 -34.39 30.82 -42.84
CA LYS A 48 -35.39 31.27 -41.87
C LYS A 48 -35.69 30.16 -40.86
N TYR A 49 -35.87 28.93 -41.35
CA TYR A 49 -36.08 27.76 -40.50
C TYR A 49 -34.86 27.48 -39.60
N ILE A 50 -33.64 27.54 -40.14
CA ILE A 50 -32.41 27.32 -39.38
C ILE A 50 -32.30 28.33 -38.24
N HIS A 51 -32.53 29.62 -38.53
CA HIS A 51 -32.46 30.69 -37.54
C HIS A 51 -33.51 30.53 -36.43
N ASP A 52 -34.75 30.16 -36.77
CA ASP A 52 -35.81 29.94 -35.79
C ASP A 52 -35.51 28.78 -34.84
N VAL A 53 -34.91 27.69 -35.35
CA VAL A 53 -34.45 26.57 -34.52
C VAL A 53 -33.38 27.04 -33.55
N TRP A 54 -32.38 27.79 -34.02
CA TRP A 54 -31.31 28.30 -33.16
C TRP A 54 -31.83 29.26 -32.09
N TYR A 55 -32.75 30.15 -32.46
CA TYR A 55 -33.38 31.08 -31.52
C TYR A 55 -34.20 30.35 -30.45
N SER A 56 -34.99 29.35 -30.86
CA SER A 56 -35.80 28.55 -29.94
C SER A 56 -34.95 27.68 -28.99
N TRP A 57 -33.76 27.28 -29.43
CA TRP A 57 -32.84 26.44 -28.66
C TRP A 57 -31.84 27.23 -27.81
N GLN A 58 -31.97 28.57 -27.74
CA GLN A 58 -31.04 29.43 -27.01
C GLN A 58 -30.80 28.99 -25.56
N GLY A 59 -31.87 28.63 -24.83
CA GLY A 59 -31.76 28.14 -23.46
C GLY A 59 -30.98 26.82 -23.36
N LEU A 60 -31.17 25.91 -24.32
CA LEU A 60 -30.41 24.66 -24.40
C LEU A 60 -28.93 24.92 -24.71
N ASN A 61 -28.62 25.88 -25.59
CA ASN A 61 -27.25 26.24 -25.93
C ASN A 61 -26.48 26.75 -24.70
N VAL A 62 -27.10 27.65 -23.92
CA VAL A 62 -26.54 28.15 -22.66
C VAL A 62 -26.34 27.00 -21.67
N GLY A 63 -27.34 26.12 -21.52
CA GLY A 63 -27.25 24.94 -20.65
C GLY A 63 -26.12 23.99 -21.06
N MET A 64 -25.97 23.71 -22.34
CA MET A 64 -24.93 22.82 -22.87
C MET A 64 -23.53 23.40 -22.68
N LEU A 65 -23.35 24.71 -22.87
CA LEU A 65 -22.08 25.39 -22.60
C LEU A 65 -21.73 25.38 -21.11
N ALA A 66 -22.71 25.63 -20.23
CA ALA A 66 -22.49 25.58 -18.78
C ALA A 66 -22.11 24.16 -18.32
N PHE A 67 -22.77 23.15 -18.88
CA PHE A 67 -22.48 21.74 -18.63
C PHE A 67 -21.09 21.34 -19.13
N ALA A 68 -20.73 21.70 -20.36
CA ALA A 68 -19.40 21.45 -20.92
C ALA A 68 -18.30 22.11 -20.08
N SER A 69 -18.48 23.37 -19.68
CA SER A 69 -17.55 24.07 -18.79
C SER A 69 -17.39 23.35 -17.44
N SER A 70 -18.49 22.92 -16.83
CA SER A 70 -18.47 22.18 -15.57
C SER A 70 -17.71 20.84 -15.68
N LEU A 71 -17.89 20.11 -16.80
CA LEU A 71 -17.16 18.87 -17.06
C LEU A 71 -15.66 19.11 -17.24
N ILE A 72 -15.28 20.17 -17.97
CA ILE A 72 -13.89 20.55 -18.15
C ILE A 72 -13.27 20.90 -16.79
N ALA A 73 -13.93 21.76 -16.01
CA ALA A 73 -13.48 22.17 -14.68
C ALA A 73 -13.32 20.96 -13.73
N PHE A 74 -14.29 20.04 -13.74
CA PHE A 74 -14.24 18.82 -12.95
C PHE A 74 -13.05 17.93 -13.36
N ASN A 75 -12.85 17.70 -14.66
CA ASN A 75 -11.75 16.87 -15.14
C ASN A 75 -10.38 17.50 -14.85
N ILE A 76 -10.25 18.83 -14.96
CA ILE A 76 -9.03 19.56 -14.57
C ILE A 76 -8.77 19.40 -13.08
N SER A 77 -9.79 19.60 -12.23
CA SER A 77 -9.68 19.44 -10.78
C SER A 77 -9.21 18.03 -10.40
N ARG A 78 -9.82 17.00 -11.01
CA ARG A 78 -9.44 15.60 -10.78
C ARG A 78 -8.01 15.31 -11.24
N TYR A 79 -7.63 15.79 -12.44
CA TYR A 79 -6.28 15.61 -12.96
C TYR A 79 -5.24 16.23 -12.03
N ASN A 80 -5.48 17.46 -11.56
CA ASN A 80 -4.60 18.15 -10.64
C ASN A 80 -4.51 17.44 -9.29
N ALA A 81 -5.63 16.94 -8.74
CA ALA A 81 -5.63 16.17 -7.49
C ALA A 81 -4.81 14.88 -7.61
N ASN A 82 -4.99 14.13 -8.70
CA ASN A 82 -4.22 12.91 -8.95
C ASN A 82 -2.72 13.19 -9.11
N LYS A 83 -2.37 14.24 -9.87
CA LYS A 83 -0.97 14.66 -10.04
C LYS A 83 -0.35 15.16 -8.75
N GLN A 84 -1.13 15.80 -7.88
CA GLN A 84 -0.67 16.23 -6.56
C GLN A 84 -0.38 15.02 -5.67
N THR A 85 -1.28 14.04 -5.59
CA THR A 85 -1.06 12.79 -4.85
C THR A 85 0.18 12.05 -5.34
N GLU A 86 0.38 11.97 -6.67
CA GLU A 86 1.57 11.35 -7.26
C GLU A 86 2.86 12.05 -6.85
N ARG A 87 2.89 13.39 -6.86
CA ARG A 87 4.03 14.19 -6.41
C ARG A 87 4.32 14.00 -4.92
N GLU A 88 3.28 13.99 -4.10
CA GLU A 88 3.39 13.76 -2.65
C GLU A 88 3.91 12.36 -2.35
N PHE A 89 3.47 11.36 -3.12
CA PHE A 89 3.99 10.00 -3.02
C PHE A 89 5.47 9.93 -3.39
N ILE A 90 5.89 10.51 -4.52
CA ILE A 90 7.29 10.53 -4.95
C ILE A 90 8.17 11.23 -3.91
N ALA A 91 7.73 12.37 -3.39
CA ALA A 91 8.45 13.10 -2.35
C ALA A 91 8.62 12.26 -1.07
N SER A 92 7.56 11.57 -0.63
CA SER A 92 7.61 10.71 0.55
C SER A 92 8.50 9.47 0.31
N LYS A 93 8.38 8.87 -0.89
CA LYS A 93 9.14 7.69 -1.32
C LYS A 93 10.65 7.95 -1.29
N ALA A 94 11.10 9.16 -1.63
CA ALA A 94 12.52 9.54 -1.60
C ALA A 94 13.19 9.36 -0.22
N PHE A 95 12.41 9.35 0.87
CA PHE A 95 12.92 9.12 2.23
C PHE A 95 12.88 7.65 2.66
N LEU A 96 12.22 6.77 1.90
CA LEU A 96 12.11 5.35 2.23
C LEU A 96 13.46 4.64 2.36
N PRO A 97 14.46 4.83 1.47
CA PRO A 97 15.73 4.10 1.60
C PRO A 97 16.42 4.34 2.95
N GLN A 98 16.37 5.57 3.45
CA GLN A 98 16.91 5.91 4.76
C GLN A 98 16.08 5.30 5.89
N ALA A 99 14.74 5.39 5.81
CA ALA A 99 13.85 4.78 6.80
C ALA A 99 14.05 3.26 6.88
N LEU A 100 14.16 2.57 5.74
CA LEU A 100 14.43 1.14 5.64
C LEU A 100 15.80 0.78 6.24
N SER A 101 16.84 1.56 5.96
CA SER A 101 18.17 1.34 6.56
C SER A 101 18.15 1.46 8.09
N LEU A 102 17.43 2.44 8.65
CA LEU A 102 17.22 2.55 10.09
C LEU A 102 16.46 1.36 10.66
N LEU A 103 15.46 0.85 9.94
CA LEU A 103 14.75 -0.37 10.34
C LEU A 103 15.66 -1.60 10.30
N CYS A 104 16.51 -1.78 9.28
CA CYS A 104 17.47 -2.88 9.27
C CYS A 104 18.39 -2.84 10.49
N ASN A 105 18.93 -1.67 10.83
CA ASN A 105 19.77 -1.50 12.03
C ASN A 105 19.00 -1.82 13.32
N TYR A 106 17.76 -1.36 13.43
CA TYR A 106 16.89 -1.68 14.55
C TYR A 106 16.63 -3.18 14.65
N LEU A 107 16.31 -3.85 13.52
CA LEU A 107 16.02 -5.27 13.47
C LEU A 107 17.25 -6.10 13.84
N GLU A 108 18.43 -5.72 13.37
CA GLU A 108 19.70 -6.34 13.76
C GLU A 108 19.95 -6.26 15.27
N ILE A 109 19.75 -5.10 15.90
CA ILE A 109 19.91 -4.97 17.34
C ILE A 109 18.82 -5.76 18.08
N SER A 110 17.58 -5.70 17.60
CA SER A 110 16.44 -6.42 18.18
C SER A 110 16.62 -7.95 18.11
N SER A 111 17.32 -8.43 17.08
CA SER A 111 17.56 -9.87 16.88
C SER A 111 18.29 -10.47 18.07
N LYS A 112 19.24 -9.74 18.67
CA LYS A 112 20.02 -10.18 19.83
C LYS A 112 19.11 -10.43 21.04
N VAL A 113 18.12 -9.56 21.25
CA VAL A 113 17.11 -9.70 22.31
C VAL A 113 16.25 -10.94 22.08
N VAL A 114 15.70 -11.11 20.88
CA VAL A 114 14.82 -12.26 20.57
C VAL A 114 15.57 -13.59 20.63
N ILE A 115 16.80 -13.62 20.12
CA ILE A 115 17.68 -14.80 20.16
C ILE A 115 18.02 -15.16 21.61
N GLU A 116 18.41 -14.18 22.43
CA GLU A 116 18.69 -14.42 23.84
C GLU A 116 17.46 -14.96 24.58
N ALA A 117 16.29 -14.39 24.33
CA ALA A 117 15.03 -14.86 24.92
C ALA A 117 14.72 -16.32 24.50
N ALA A 118 14.89 -16.65 23.21
CA ALA A 118 14.72 -18.01 22.70
C ALA A 118 15.71 -18.99 23.35
N ASP A 119 16.97 -18.60 23.51
CA ASP A 119 18.01 -19.39 24.16
C ASP A 119 17.71 -19.64 25.65
N ARG A 120 17.30 -18.60 26.40
CA ARG A 120 16.92 -18.69 27.82
C ARG A 120 15.66 -19.52 28.03
N SER A 121 14.76 -19.54 27.04
CA SER A 121 13.56 -20.39 27.08
C SER A 121 13.91 -21.88 27.06
N ARG A 122 15.03 -22.25 26.41
CA ARG A 122 15.48 -23.64 26.23
C ARG A 122 16.48 -24.10 27.28
N ASP A 123 17.37 -23.23 27.74
CA ASP A 123 18.41 -23.57 28.71
C ASP A 123 18.12 -22.95 30.09
N ARG A 124 17.86 -23.81 31.07
CA ARG A 124 17.63 -23.42 32.46
C ARG A 124 18.81 -22.66 33.07
N LYS A 125 20.05 -22.98 32.68
CA LYS A 125 21.25 -22.28 33.17
C LYS A 125 21.33 -20.86 32.62
N LYS A 126 20.99 -20.65 31.34
CA LYS A 126 20.89 -19.31 30.74
C LYS A 126 19.72 -18.51 31.32
N ARG A 127 18.60 -19.16 31.64
CA ARG A 127 17.44 -18.51 32.26
C ARG A 127 17.77 -17.88 33.62
N ALA A 128 18.62 -18.52 34.41
CA ALA A 128 19.03 -18.03 35.72
C ALA A 128 19.97 -16.80 35.65
N LYS A 129 20.56 -16.51 34.49
CA LYS A 129 21.43 -15.35 34.30
C LYS A 129 20.59 -14.09 33.97
N PRO A 130 21.07 -12.88 34.35
CA PRO A 130 20.47 -11.63 33.91
C PRO A 130 20.41 -11.53 32.39
N PHE A 131 19.40 -10.81 31.89
CA PHE A 131 19.29 -10.51 30.47
C PHE A 131 20.44 -9.57 30.06
N THR A 132 21.20 -9.93 29.02
CA THR A 132 22.41 -9.20 28.60
C THR A 132 22.17 -8.23 27.46
N SER A 133 21.27 -8.57 26.53
CA SER A 133 21.00 -7.73 25.36
C SER A 133 20.13 -6.53 25.74
N ALA A 134 20.54 -5.35 25.29
CA ALA A 134 19.76 -4.13 25.50
C ALA A 134 18.58 -4.08 24.53
N VAL A 135 17.39 -3.74 25.03
CA VAL A 135 16.21 -3.49 24.20
C VAL A 135 16.43 -2.19 23.42
N PRO A 136 16.47 -2.20 22.08
CA PRO A 136 16.61 -0.99 21.30
C PRO A 136 15.33 -0.15 21.34
N ASN A 137 15.51 1.17 21.36
CA ASN A 137 14.41 2.10 21.15
C ASN A 137 13.96 2.05 19.69
N LEU A 138 12.65 2.01 19.47
CA LEU A 138 12.08 2.09 18.13
C LEU A 138 12.27 3.52 17.57
N PRO A 139 12.96 3.73 16.42
CA PRO A 139 13.18 5.06 15.87
C PRO A 139 11.85 5.74 15.52
N SER A 140 11.62 7.02 15.79
CA SER A 140 10.34 7.67 15.41
C SER A 140 10.25 8.02 13.91
N TYR A 141 11.38 8.30 13.28
CA TYR A 141 11.48 8.80 11.90
C TYR A 141 10.80 7.89 10.86
N HIS A 142 10.95 6.56 10.97
CA HIS A 142 10.36 5.63 10.00
C HIS A 142 8.82 5.69 9.99
N ALA A 143 8.18 6.01 11.11
CA ALA A 143 6.73 6.02 11.23
C ALA A 143 6.11 7.17 10.44
N GLU A 144 6.76 8.33 10.42
CA GLU A 144 6.32 9.49 9.64
C GLU A 144 6.45 9.21 8.14
N VAL A 145 7.63 8.73 7.70
CA VAL A 145 7.87 8.37 6.29
C VAL A 145 6.88 7.30 5.80
N PHE A 146 6.64 6.26 6.60
CA PHE A 146 5.69 5.20 6.23
C PHE A 146 4.27 5.74 6.18
N LYS A 147 3.85 6.58 7.13
CA LYS A 147 2.51 7.18 7.17
C LYS A 147 2.26 8.03 5.91
N ASP A 148 3.20 8.88 5.54
CA ASP A 148 3.08 9.74 4.37
C ASP A 148 3.09 8.93 3.07
N CYS A 149 3.96 7.92 2.97
CA CYS A 149 3.92 6.98 1.85
C CYS A 149 2.56 6.26 1.77
N ILE A 150 2.04 5.69 2.86
CA ILE A 150 0.76 4.97 2.88
C ILE A 150 -0.41 5.87 2.43
N LYS A 151 -0.39 7.14 2.81
CA LYS A 151 -1.45 8.11 2.48
C LYS A 151 -1.55 8.38 0.98
N HIS A 152 -0.42 8.38 0.27
CA HIS A 152 -0.35 8.77 -1.14
C HIS A 152 -0.02 7.61 -2.09
N ALA A 153 0.33 6.44 -1.55
CA ALA A 153 0.70 5.27 -2.32
C ALA A 153 -0.47 4.64 -3.08
N PRO A 154 -0.18 3.93 -4.20
CA PRO A 154 -1.11 2.97 -4.76
C PRO A 154 -1.59 1.95 -3.70
N PRO A 155 -2.82 1.43 -3.78
CA PRO A 155 -3.40 0.58 -2.74
C PRO A 155 -2.54 -0.62 -2.34
N GLU A 156 -1.87 -1.27 -3.28
CA GLU A 156 -1.05 -2.45 -3.00
C GLU A 156 0.23 -2.10 -2.22
N VAL A 157 0.92 -1.03 -2.60
CA VAL A 157 2.08 -0.50 -1.87
C VAL A 157 1.67 -0.01 -0.47
N GLY A 158 0.54 0.72 -0.38
CA GLY A 158 0.01 1.20 0.90
C GLY A 158 -0.33 0.06 1.87
N LYS A 159 -0.97 -1.02 1.39
CA LYS A 159 -1.23 -2.23 2.20
C LYS A 159 0.06 -2.90 2.66
N TYR A 160 1.07 -2.96 1.80
CA TYR A 160 2.35 -3.59 2.13
C TYR A 160 3.10 -2.80 3.21
N LEU A 161 3.22 -1.48 3.07
CA LEU A 161 3.83 -0.61 4.07
C LEU A 161 3.06 -0.66 5.40
N ALA A 162 1.72 -0.68 5.36
CA ALA A 162 0.90 -0.84 6.55
C ALA A 162 1.11 -2.21 7.24
N LYS A 163 1.31 -3.28 6.46
CA LYS A 163 1.64 -4.61 7.00
C LYS A 163 2.96 -4.58 7.76
N ILE A 164 4.01 -3.96 7.20
CA ILE A 164 5.30 -3.80 7.89
C ILE A 164 5.13 -3.03 9.18
N LEU A 165 4.46 -1.87 9.15
CA LEU A 165 4.28 -1.03 10.33
C LEU A 165 3.56 -1.78 11.46
N ARG A 166 2.50 -2.54 11.11
CA ARG A 166 1.77 -3.38 12.06
C ARG A 166 2.67 -4.47 12.66
N LEU A 167 3.42 -5.20 11.82
CA LEU A 167 4.31 -6.26 12.28
C LEU A 167 5.45 -5.73 13.16
N LEU A 168 5.99 -4.56 12.81
CA LEU A 168 7.02 -3.85 13.58
C LEU A 168 6.54 -3.45 14.97
N GLN A 169 5.33 -2.90 15.07
CA GLN A 169 4.72 -2.55 16.36
C GLN A 169 4.50 -3.78 17.25
N ILE A 170 3.99 -4.88 16.66
CA ILE A 170 3.82 -6.15 17.37
C ILE A 170 5.18 -6.69 17.84
N HIS A 171 6.19 -6.66 16.97
CA HIS A 171 7.55 -7.11 17.30
C HIS A 171 8.15 -6.29 18.44
N HIS A 172 8.05 -4.96 18.38
CA HIS A 172 8.57 -4.06 19.40
C HIS A 172 7.91 -4.32 20.77
N SER A 173 6.58 -4.34 20.83
CA SER A 173 5.84 -4.62 22.07
C SER A 173 6.22 -5.97 22.69
N ARG A 174 6.33 -7.03 21.88
CA ARG A 174 6.75 -8.35 22.38
C ARG A 174 8.18 -8.34 22.90
N MET A 175 9.08 -7.64 22.21
CA MET A 175 10.49 -7.56 22.56
C MET A 175 10.70 -6.82 23.90
N GLU A 176 9.95 -5.75 24.16
CA GLU A 176 10.02 -5.00 25.42
C GLU A 176 9.69 -5.85 26.65
N GLU A 177 8.82 -6.85 26.49
CA GLU A 177 8.41 -7.75 27.57
C GLU A 177 9.44 -8.86 27.85
N MET A 178 10.26 -9.23 26.86
CA MET A 178 11.17 -10.39 26.95
C MET A 178 12.16 -10.36 28.12
N PRO A 179 12.75 -9.20 28.52
CA PRO A 179 13.65 -9.16 29.68
C PRO A 179 12.96 -9.48 31.01
N ALA A 180 11.66 -9.15 31.13
CA ALA A 180 10.86 -9.38 32.33
C ALA A 180 10.27 -10.79 32.39
N GLU A 181 10.13 -11.46 31.24
CA GLU A 181 9.61 -12.82 31.18
C GLU A 181 10.58 -13.85 31.77
N SER A 182 10.10 -14.61 32.75
CA SER A 182 10.87 -15.64 33.46
C SER A 182 10.57 -17.07 32.97
N GLY A 183 9.89 -17.20 31.83
CA GLY A 183 9.27 -18.44 31.33
C GLY A 183 10.05 -19.22 30.25
N GLY A 184 9.66 -20.48 30.05
CA GLY A 184 10.28 -21.45 29.13
C GLY A 184 9.46 -21.80 27.89
N ASN A 185 8.70 -20.84 27.33
CA ASN A 185 7.84 -21.12 26.19
C ASN A 185 8.58 -20.99 24.85
N TYR A 186 9.40 -21.98 24.51
CA TYR A 186 10.14 -21.98 23.25
C TYR A 186 9.22 -21.92 22.01
N ALA A 187 7.99 -22.46 22.08
CA ALA A 187 7.06 -22.38 20.96
C ALA A 187 6.68 -20.92 20.63
N TYR A 188 6.50 -20.09 21.66
CA TYR A 188 6.29 -18.66 21.52
C TYR A 188 7.51 -17.95 20.93
N TYR A 189 8.71 -18.19 21.47
CA TYR A 189 9.92 -17.53 20.94
C TYR A 189 10.28 -18.01 19.53
N LYS A 190 9.96 -19.25 19.16
CA LYS A 190 10.08 -19.72 17.77
C LYS A 190 9.17 -18.92 16.81
N SER A 191 7.96 -18.58 17.25
CA SER A 191 7.07 -17.68 16.52
C SER A 191 7.67 -16.27 16.41
N CYS A 192 8.28 -15.76 17.49
CA CYS A 192 8.96 -14.46 17.48
C CYS A 192 10.17 -14.44 16.54
N LEU A 193 10.98 -15.50 16.48
CA LEU A 193 12.09 -15.64 15.55
C LEU A 193 11.61 -15.63 14.09
N TYR A 194 10.51 -16.33 13.80
CA TYR A 194 9.88 -16.25 12.48
C TYR A 194 9.39 -14.83 12.18
N SER A 195 8.67 -14.17 13.10
CA SER A 195 8.17 -12.80 12.90
C SER A 195 9.29 -11.79 12.66
N LEU A 196 10.42 -11.93 13.36
CA LEU A 196 11.62 -11.11 13.13
C LEU A 196 12.16 -11.33 11.71
N ALA A 197 12.27 -12.59 11.26
CA ALA A 197 12.74 -12.90 9.93
C ALA A 197 11.77 -12.44 8.83
N GLU A 198 10.46 -12.60 9.05
CA GLU A 198 9.42 -12.08 8.16
C GLU A 198 9.51 -10.56 8.04
N LEU A 199 9.71 -9.86 9.15
CA LEU A 199 9.82 -8.41 9.14
C LEU A 199 11.07 -7.94 8.36
N GLN A 200 12.21 -8.60 8.58
CA GLN A 200 13.43 -8.31 7.81
C GLN A 200 13.24 -8.62 6.31
N PHE A 201 12.57 -9.72 5.97
CA PHE A 201 12.25 -10.08 4.60
C PHE A 201 11.44 -8.98 3.91
N LEU A 202 10.40 -8.47 4.59
CA LEU A 202 9.54 -7.43 4.04
C LEU A 202 10.28 -6.09 3.90
N VAL A 203 11.16 -5.75 4.84
CA VAL A 203 11.98 -4.55 4.76
C VAL A 203 13.01 -4.66 3.62
N ASP A 204 13.70 -5.79 3.51
CA ASP A 204 14.68 -6.04 2.46
C ASP A 204 14.04 -5.96 1.05
N GLY A 205 12.84 -6.52 0.90
CA GLY A 205 12.09 -6.52 -0.37
C GLY A 205 11.62 -5.15 -0.85
N LEU A 206 11.70 -4.09 -0.03
CA LEU A 206 11.32 -2.74 -0.44
C LEU A 206 12.46 -1.91 -1.01
N PHE A 207 13.72 -2.32 -0.88
CA PHE A 207 14.83 -1.44 -1.26
C PHE A 207 14.84 -1.10 -2.74
N ASP A 208 14.69 -2.09 -3.62
CA ASP A 208 14.72 -1.89 -5.07
C ASP A 208 13.55 -0.99 -5.50
N PHE A 209 12.36 -1.23 -4.94
CA PHE A 209 11.20 -0.35 -5.12
C PHE A 209 11.49 1.07 -4.63
N ALA A 210 12.01 1.23 -3.41
CA ALA A 210 12.28 2.52 -2.79
C ALA A 210 13.36 3.34 -3.53
N ARG A 211 14.26 2.68 -4.27
CA ARG A 211 15.32 3.29 -5.08
C ARG A 211 14.94 3.53 -6.54
N ASP A 212 13.70 3.24 -6.92
CA ASP A 212 13.25 3.27 -8.32
C ASP A 212 14.05 2.34 -9.25
N GLU A 213 14.58 1.23 -8.70
CA GLU A 213 15.31 0.20 -9.47
C GLU A 213 14.35 -0.84 -10.08
N SER A 214 13.20 -1.06 -9.44
CA SER A 214 12.14 -1.96 -9.90
C SER A 214 10.74 -1.46 -9.51
N ASP A 215 9.74 -1.91 -10.26
CA ASP A 215 8.34 -1.72 -9.88
C ASP A 215 8.01 -2.56 -8.64
N PHE A 216 6.97 -2.16 -7.89
CA PHE A 216 6.54 -2.92 -6.74
C PHE A 216 5.92 -4.25 -7.18
N GLU A 217 6.64 -5.34 -6.93
CA GLU A 217 6.14 -6.69 -7.09
C GLU A 217 5.56 -7.23 -5.78
N GLY A 218 4.55 -8.10 -5.90
CA GLY A 218 3.92 -8.72 -4.73
C GLY A 218 4.92 -9.55 -3.90
N VAL A 219 4.51 -9.87 -2.67
CA VAL A 219 5.35 -10.63 -1.73
C VAL A 219 5.38 -12.10 -2.12
N VAL A 220 6.54 -12.63 -2.48
CA VAL A 220 6.73 -14.07 -2.72
C VAL A 220 7.69 -14.63 -1.68
N TYR A 221 7.12 -15.17 -0.61
CA TYR A 221 7.87 -15.79 0.47
C TYR A 221 8.65 -17.01 -0.06
N ASN A 222 9.95 -17.09 0.26
CA ASN A 222 10.76 -18.23 -0.11
C ASN A 222 11.79 -18.58 0.98
N TRP A 223 12.05 -19.88 1.13
CA TRP A 223 12.95 -20.38 2.17
C TRP A 223 14.39 -19.85 2.05
N PRO A 224 15.02 -19.78 0.85
CA PRO A 224 16.41 -19.32 0.74
C PRO A 224 16.66 -17.93 1.35
N GLN A 225 15.74 -16.99 1.16
CA GLN A 225 15.84 -15.65 1.76
C GLN A 225 15.69 -15.69 3.29
N PHE A 226 14.75 -16.47 3.84
CA PHE A 226 14.65 -16.66 5.29
C PHE A 226 15.91 -17.29 5.89
N ALA A 227 16.46 -18.32 5.24
CA ALA A 227 17.70 -18.95 5.67
C ALA A 227 18.90 -17.98 5.63
N ALA A 228 18.94 -17.07 4.64
CA ALA A 228 19.94 -16.00 4.59
C ALA A 228 19.77 -15.01 5.75
N ILE A 229 18.54 -14.64 6.10
CA ILE A 229 18.24 -13.74 7.21
C ILE A 229 18.64 -14.37 8.55
N TYR A 230 18.29 -15.63 8.81
CA TYR A 230 18.71 -16.32 10.04
C TYR A 230 20.24 -16.37 10.17
N ARG A 231 20.95 -16.66 9.07
CA ARG A 231 22.42 -16.61 9.03
C ARG A 231 22.98 -15.21 9.27
N ARG A 232 22.33 -14.16 8.74
CA ARG A 232 22.70 -12.75 8.98
C ARG A 232 22.67 -12.43 10.49
N TYR A 233 21.69 -12.96 11.21
CA TYR A 233 21.59 -12.82 12.67
C TYR A 233 22.49 -13.79 13.45
N SER A 234 23.43 -14.46 12.78
CA SER A 234 24.33 -15.45 13.39
C SER A 234 23.58 -16.59 14.08
N MET A 235 22.38 -16.93 13.58
CA MET A 235 21.62 -18.08 14.07
C MET A 235 22.04 -19.34 13.31
N ASP A 236 22.51 -20.33 14.06
CA ASP A 236 22.67 -21.68 13.57
C ASP A 236 21.36 -22.45 13.79
N LEU A 237 20.68 -22.82 12.70
CA LEU A 237 19.35 -23.44 12.73
C LEU A 237 19.35 -24.80 13.41
N ASP A 238 20.48 -25.51 13.45
CA ASP A 238 20.61 -26.78 14.17
C ASP A 238 20.42 -26.57 15.68
N ASN A 239 20.79 -25.37 16.16
CA ASN A 239 20.52 -24.97 17.53
C ASN A 239 19.06 -24.60 17.77
N TYR A 240 18.18 -24.50 16.76
CA TYR A 240 16.77 -24.12 16.90
C TYR A 240 15.82 -25.20 16.37
N PRO A 241 15.47 -26.22 17.20
CA PRO A 241 14.67 -27.36 16.76
C PRO A 241 13.34 -26.93 16.11
N LYS A 242 13.06 -27.51 14.94
CA LYS A 242 11.82 -27.30 14.16
C LYS A 242 11.56 -25.85 13.73
N LEU A 243 12.55 -24.94 13.78
CA LEU A 243 12.39 -23.57 13.28
C LEU A 243 12.30 -23.54 11.76
N GLU A 244 13.13 -24.34 11.07
CA GLU A 244 13.06 -24.48 9.61
C GLU A 244 11.72 -25.04 9.15
N GLU A 245 11.29 -26.19 9.69
CA GLU A 245 10.00 -26.80 9.37
C GLU A 245 8.84 -25.83 9.62
N PHE A 246 8.89 -25.12 10.75
CA PHE A 246 7.88 -24.13 11.11
C PHE A 246 7.84 -22.98 10.09
N THR A 247 9.00 -22.43 9.73
CA THR A 247 9.11 -21.34 8.75
C THR A 247 8.57 -21.78 7.39
N LYS A 248 9.01 -22.95 6.88
CA LYS A 248 8.51 -23.52 5.62
C LYS A 248 6.98 -23.70 5.63
N SER A 249 6.43 -24.22 6.73
CA SER A 249 4.98 -24.40 6.85
C SER A 249 4.16 -23.10 6.84
N LEU A 250 4.77 -21.97 7.23
CA LEU A 250 4.14 -20.66 7.18
C LEU A 250 4.30 -20.01 5.82
N ILE A 251 5.43 -20.22 5.15
CA ILE A 251 5.65 -19.83 3.76
C ILE A 251 4.59 -20.48 2.86
N ASP A 252 4.33 -21.78 3.02
CA ASP A 252 3.35 -22.52 2.20
C ASP A 252 1.88 -22.06 2.43
N LYS A 253 1.61 -21.35 3.53
CA LYS A 253 0.28 -20.83 3.88
C LYS A 253 0.07 -19.38 3.48
N SER A 254 1.13 -18.68 3.07
CA SER A 254 1.12 -17.25 2.75
C SER A 254 0.75 -17.00 1.30
#